data_AF-A0A4V3C5W0-F1
#
_entry.id   AF-A0A4V3C5W0-F1
#
_cell.length_a   1.000
_cell.length_b   1.000
_cell.length_c   1.000
_cell.angle_alpha   90.00
_cell.angle_beta   90.00
_cell.angle_gamma   90.00
#
_symmetry.space_group_name_H-M   'P 1'
#
loop_
_entity.id
_entity.type
_entity.pdbx_description
1 polymer ?
#
loop_
_entity_poly.entity_id
_entity_poly.type
_entity_poly.pdbx_seq_one_letter_code
_entity_poly.pdbx_strand_id
1 'polypeptide(L)'
;MTVDDQERTAPQTHPVVLPRISADPLDMLVDRMRPALARAVETLQVAAALEADGVTDRIARVEYGFPDVFALAAEVFRRLGPPADDPPAPAATGHGRRQTVRLLLHGPLYALPSAVFPAVLVVVGQRHAILALTLAGVLGWAYAGTVAFAAYKLLGANRPRRAARLLRFSALAAPLLGALAGAVLGRWSLVLLAGGQLTYQLAGTVLMFYRRELWQALAMAPAVVAGVAYLFDDRARDTALIAAGAGVLAAFTAALWCTFKQGSRDELPARLSARGLAGVTAYGILSALLLLHAALPYLSGRLDIAVAVAPLILSMGFVEWRAERFRALAVGLTRTSRRPADFEEHLTRAIGLEILLCAAVPAGLGVVLLAGLRATDPAVFVMVLAHVLLGGAYYVAFLLAGFERFGRLCASLIAALVLHLGAVFLLGRSVTPLTDTVLFTGSVFALLALFLLGLAPSVRQVRHYR
;
A
#
# COMPACT_ATOMS: atom_id res chain seq x y z
N MET A 1 51.28 45.64 63.65
CA MET A 1 51.40 46.84 62.79
C MET A 1 51.97 46.36 61.48
N THR A 2 51.14 46.39 60.43
CA THR A 2 51.46 46.38 58.98
C THR A 2 52.91 46.10 58.56
N VAL A 3 53.10 45.04 57.77
CA VAL A 3 54.07 45.05 56.64
C VAL A 3 53.45 44.29 55.47
N ASP A 4 53.32 45.03 54.38
CA ASP A 4 53.04 44.64 53.01
C ASP A 4 54.37 44.24 52.32
N ASP A 5 54.33 43.29 51.38
CA ASP A 5 54.92 43.41 50.04
C ASP A 5 55.12 42.05 49.34
N GLN A 6 54.45 41.95 48.18
CA GLN A 6 54.91 41.51 46.83
C GLN A 6 56.09 40.51 46.76
N GLU A 7 56.13 39.48 45.91
CA GLU A 7 55.60 39.30 44.56
C GLU A 7 55.97 37.86 44.15
N ARG A 8 55.07 37.09 43.52
CA ARG A 8 55.45 36.10 42.49
C ARG A 8 54.22 35.53 41.78
N THR A 9 54.13 35.89 40.50
CA THR A 9 53.19 35.43 39.50
C THR A 9 53.38 33.94 39.18
N ALA A 10 52.23 33.24 39.17
CA ALA A 10 51.83 31.90 38.71
C ALA A 10 52.83 30.93 38.02
N PRO A 11 52.50 29.62 38.12
CA PRO A 11 52.11 28.92 36.89
C PRO A 11 50.65 28.43 36.93
N GLN A 12 50.01 28.53 35.77
CA GLN A 12 48.64 28.17 35.48
C GLN A 12 48.43 26.66 35.63
N THR A 13 47.66 26.25 36.65
CA THR A 13 47.17 24.87 36.74
C THR A 13 45.87 24.78 35.94
N HIS A 14 45.96 24.31 34.69
CA HIS A 14 44.79 23.78 33.99
C HIS A 14 44.25 22.60 34.81
N PRO A 15 43.01 22.67 35.34
CA PRO A 15 42.37 21.46 35.85
C PRO A 15 42.10 20.57 34.63
N VAL A 16 42.92 19.54 34.47
CA VAL A 16 42.61 18.42 33.58
C VAL A 16 41.30 17.82 34.10
N VAL A 17 40.22 18.14 33.39
CA VAL A 17 38.92 17.51 33.58
C VAL A 17 39.07 16.06 33.13
N LEU A 18 39.29 15.16 34.08
CA LEU A 18 39.17 13.72 33.83
C LEU A 18 37.69 13.40 33.57
N PRO A 19 37.33 12.78 32.44
CA PRO A 19 36.00 12.23 32.24
C PRO A 19 35.81 11.03 33.19
N ARG A 20 34.96 11.18 34.21
CA ARG A 20 34.42 10.03 34.96
C ARG A 20 33.22 9.48 34.21
N ILE A 21 33.42 8.44 33.39
CA ILE A 21 32.53 7.27 33.30
C ILE A 21 33.44 6.08 32.92
N SER A 22 33.96 5.35 33.91
CA SER A 22 34.50 4.01 33.66
C SER A 22 33.29 3.11 33.44
N ALA A 23 32.90 2.87 32.20
CA ALA A 23 31.95 1.80 31.88
C ALA A 23 32.64 0.47 32.21
N ASP A 24 31.95 -0.43 32.90
CA ASP A 24 32.43 -1.80 33.11
C ASP A 24 32.72 -2.40 31.72
N PRO A 25 33.95 -2.88 31.43
CA PRO A 25 34.28 -3.51 30.15
C PRO A 25 33.30 -4.62 29.76
N LEU A 26 32.74 -5.30 30.77
CA LEU A 26 31.72 -6.32 30.57
C LEU A 26 30.37 -5.75 30.12
N ASP A 27 29.95 -4.59 30.63
CA ASP A 27 28.71 -3.93 30.19
C ASP A 27 28.84 -3.43 28.74
N MET A 28 30.03 -2.95 28.37
CA MET A 28 30.33 -2.60 26.97
C MET A 28 30.29 -3.81 26.05
N LEU A 29 30.79 -4.96 26.49
CA LEU A 29 30.71 -6.22 25.75
C LEU A 29 29.25 -6.67 25.60
N VAL A 30 28.47 -6.62 26.68
CA VAL A 30 27.03 -6.95 26.68
C VAL A 30 26.27 -6.07 25.69
N ASP A 31 26.50 -4.76 25.70
CA ASP A 31 25.81 -3.84 24.79
C ASP A 31 26.25 -3.99 23.33
N ARG A 32 27.54 -4.27 23.08
CA ARG A 32 28.05 -4.58 21.73
C ARG A 32 27.42 -5.85 21.17
N MET A 33 27.28 -6.87 22.01
CA MET A 33 26.78 -8.19 21.62
C MET A 33 25.26 -8.32 21.68
N ARG A 34 24.55 -7.41 22.35
CA ARG A 34 23.09 -7.39 22.50
C ARG A 34 22.32 -7.62 21.18
N PRO A 35 22.71 -7.03 20.02
CA PRO A 35 22.01 -7.27 18.75
C PRO A 35 22.16 -8.70 18.22
N ALA A 36 23.33 -9.33 18.44
CA ALA A 36 23.62 -10.69 18.00
C ALA A 36 23.05 -11.74 18.96
N LEU A 37 22.96 -11.41 20.25
CA LEU A 37 22.50 -12.28 21.33
C LEU A 37 21.02 -12.09 21.69
N ALA A 38 20.29 -11.24 20.96
CA ALA A 38 18.88 -10.90 21.24
C ALA A 38 17.92 -12.10 21.29
N ARG A 39 18.33 -13.26 20.74
CA ARG A 39 17.57 -14.51 20.71
C ARG A 39 18.29 -15.69 21.35
N ALA A 40 19.44 -15.46 22.00
CA ALA A 40 20.16 -16.53 22.66
C ALA A 40 19.30 -17.02 23.85
N VAL A 41 18.93 -18.29 23.83
CA VAL A 41 18.06 -18.90 24.86
C VAL A 41 18.88 -19.62 25.93
N GLU A 42 20.16 -19.87 25.66
CA GLU A 42 21.05 -20.63 26.53
C GLU A 42 22.48 -20.08 26.52
N THR A 43 23.21 -20.32 27.61
CA THR A 43 24.60 -19.90 27.80
C THR A 43 25.54 -20.41 26.71
N LEU A 44 25.31 -21.62 26.18
CA LEU A 44 26.16 -22.21 25.13
C LEU A 44 26.07 -21.45 23.80
N GLN A 45 24.90 -20.90 23.45
CA GLN A 45 24.74 -20.07 22.26
C GLN A 45 25.47 -18.74 22.41
N VAL A 46 25.48 -18.18 23.64
CA VAL A 46 26.26 -16.97 23.95
C VAL A 46 27.76 -17.27 23.83
N ALA A 47 28.23 -18.42 24.33
CA ALA A 47 29.63 -18.82 24.19
C ALA A 47 30.05 -18.94 22.72
N ALA A 48 29.24 -19.63 21.90
CA ALA A 48 29.52 -19.77 20.46
C ALA A 48 29.56 -18.43 19.72
N ALA A 49 28.69 -17.49 20.08
CA ALA A 49 28.66 -16.16 19.50
C ALA A 49 29.85 -15.30 19.95
N LEU A 50 30.28 -15.42 21.21
CA LEU A 50 31.49 -14.75 21.72
C LEU A 50 32.74 -15.30 21.03
N GLU A 51 32.86 -16.61 20.84
CA GLU A 51 33.97 -17.22 20.10
C GLU A 51 33.98 -16.78 18.62
N ALA A 52 32.81 -16.70 17.98
CA ALA A 52 32.70 -16.19 16.61
C ALA A 52 33.08 -14.70 16.48
N ASP A 53 32.89 -13.91 17.54
CA ASP A 53 33.36 -12.52 17.66
C ASP A 53 34.86 -12.43 18.02
N GLY A 54 35.55 -13.58 18.11
CA GLY A 54 36.98 -13.67 18.39
C GLY A 54 37.34 -13.66 19.87
N VAL A 55 36.36 -13.74 20.79
CA VAL A 55 36.60 -13.84 22.23
C VAL A 55 36.96 -15.29 22.57
N THR A 56 38.24 -15.53 22.88
CA THR A 56 38.79 -16.83 23.26
C THR A 56 38.98 -16.94 24.78
N ASP A 57 39.24 -18.14 25.32
CA ASP A 57 39.49 -18.35 26.75
C ASP A 57 40.61 -17.47 27.31
N ARG A 58 41.61 -17.18 26.48
CA ARG A 58 42.69 -16.25 26.84
C ARG A 58 42.17 -14.83 27.00
N ILE A 59 41.28 -14.38 26.12
CA ILE A 59 40.69 -13.04 26.16
C ILE A 59 39.71 -12.93 27.32
N ALA A 60 38.87 -13.94 27.54
CA ALA A 60 37.98 -14.01 28.70
C ALA A 60 38.74 -13.85 30.03
N ARG A 61 39.93 -14.46 30.14
CA ARG A 61 40.77 -14.38 31.33
C ARG A 61 41.52 -13.06 31.47
N VAL A 62 42.14 -12.59 30.40
CA VAL A 62 43.04 -11.42 30.43
C VAL A 62 42.26 -10.10 30.45
N GLU A 63 41.18 -10.01 29.68
CA GLU A 63 40.45 -8.74 29.47
C GLU A 63 39.22 -8.63 30.37
N TYR A 64 38.58 -9.75 30.71
CA TYR A 64 37.33 -9.77 31.47
C TYR A 64 37.45 -10.46 32.84
N GLY A 65 38.58 -11.10 33.15
CA GLY A 65 38.82 -11.75 34.45
C GLY A 65 38.07 -13.06 34.69
N PHE A 66 37.50 -13.67 33.65
CA PHE A 66 36.75 -14.94 33.76
C PHE A 66 37.63 -16.15 33.42
N PRO A 67 37.41 -17.32 34.06
CA PRO A 67 38.27 -18.48 33.89
C PRO A 67 38.25 -19.09 32.48
N ASP A 68 37.18 -18.90 31.71
CA ASP A 68 37.02 -19.35 30.32
C ASP A 68 35.85 -18.58 29.64
N VAL A 69 35.67 -18.79 28.34
CA VAL A 69 34.58 -18.15 27.56
C VAL A 69 33.21 -18.61 28.04
N PHE A 70 33.08 -19.82 28.59
CA PHE A 70 31.80 -20.33 29.09
C PHE A 70 31.36 -19.60 30.37
N ALA A 71 32.28 -19.33 31.29
CA ALA A 71 32.04 -18.55 32.49
C ALA A 71 31.72 -17.08 32.17
N LEU A 72 32.41 -16.51 31.18
CA LEU A 72 32.08 -15.18 30.65
C LEU A 72 30.69 -15.17 30.00
N ALA A 73 30.36 -16.18 29.20
CA ALA A 73 29.07 -16.32 28.54
C ALA A 73 27.92 -16.47 29.54
N ALA A 74 28.14 -17.17 30.66
CA ALA A 74 27.14 -17.32 31.72
C ALA A 74 26.82 -15.96 32.36
N GLU A 75 27.83 -15.14 32.59
CA GLU A 75 27.68 -13.81 33.16
C GLU A 75 27.05 -12.83 32.15
N VAL A 76 27.44 -12.87 30.88
CA VAL A 76 26.81 -12.09 29.80
C VAL A 76 25.33 -12.46 29.67
N PHE A 77 25.01 -13.76 29.69
CA PHE A 77 23.63 -14.26 29.65
C PHE A 77 22.82 -13.77 30.86
N ARG A 78 23.40 -13.78 32.05
CA ARG A 78 22.77 -13.27 33.28
C ARG A 78 22.47 -11.76 33.20
N ARG A 79 23.38 -10.97 32.63
CA ARG A 79 23.24 -9.50 32.48
C ARG A 79 22.37 -9.06 31.32
N LEU A 80 22.18 -9.91 30.29
CA LEU A 80 21.24 -9.65 29.20
C LEU A 80 19.79 -9.56 29.70
N GLY A 81 19.48 -10.16 30.85
CA GLY A 81 18.14 -10.21 31.43
C GLY A 81 17.26 -11.27 30.76
N PRO A 82 15.98 -11.40 31.16
CA PRO A 82 15.03 -12.26 30.47
C PRO A 82 15.04 -11.93 28.97
N PRO A 83 14.89 -12.92 28.08
CA PRO A 83 14.71 -12.65 26.65
C PRO A 83 13.65 -11.56 26.53
N ALA A 84 13.92 -10.52 25.75
CA ALA A 84 12.90 -9.54 25.42
C ALA A 84 11.66 -10.32 25.01
N ASP A 85 10.52 -10.07 25.67
CA ASP A 85 9.27 -10.80 25.47
C ASP A 85 9.15 -11.18 24.00
N ASP A 86 8.98 -12.48 23.73
CA ASP A 86 8.78 -12.97 22.38
C ASP A 86 7.82 -11.97 21.70
N PRO A 87 8.22 -11.33 20.58
CA PRO A 87 7.30 -10.48 19.86
C PRO A 87 6.02 -11.29 19.70
N PRO A 88 4.86 -10.75 20.12
CA PRO A 88 3.68 -11.54 20.40
C PRO A 88 3.51 -12.53 19.27
N ALA A 89 3.54 -13.83 19.63
CA ALA A 89 3.44 -14.93 18.68
C ALA A 89 2.44 -14.52 17.60
N PRO A 90 2.79 -14.55 16.29
CA PRO A 90 1.95 -14.01 15.25
C PRO A 90 0.56 -14.60 15.46
N ALA A 91 -0.38 -13.72 15.83
CA ALA A 91 -1.64 -14.11 16.44
C ALA A 91 -2.21 -15.30 15.67
N ALA A 92 -2.49 -16.39 16.41
CA ALA A 92 -3.07 -17.59 15.85
C ALA A 92 -4.19 -17.19 14.87
N THR A 93 -4.06 -17.73 13.66
CA THR A 93 -4.77 -17.37 12.45
C THR A 93 -6.28 -17.49 12.61
N GLY A 94 -6.92 -16.35 12.90
CA GLY A 94 -8.36 -16.18 12.83
C GLY A 94 -8.66 -14.72 12.59
N HIS A 95 -8.60 -14.29 11.33
CA HIS A 95 -9.05 -12.94 10.97
C HIS A 95 -10.55 -12.87 11.32
N GLY A 96 -10.90 -12.09 12.34
CA GLY A 96 -12.28 -12.03 12.81
C GLY A 96 -13.21 -11.58 11.67
N ARG A 97 -14.47 -12.03 11.69
CA ARG A 97 -15.51 -11.69 10.69
C ARG A 97 -15.53 -10.18 10.35
N ARG A 98 -15.29 -9.33 11.34
CA ARG A 98 -15.22 -7.87 11.19
C ARG A 98 -14.07 -7.41 10.28
N GLN A 99 -12.89 -8.01 10.33
CA GLN A 99 -11.76 -7.65 9.47
C GLN A 99 -12.04 -8.06 8.01
N THR A 100 -12.58 -9.27 7.80
CA THR A 100 -12.99 -9.74 6.46
C THR A 100 -14.01 -8.80 5.84
N VAL A 101 -15.08 -8.45 6.56
CA VAL A 101 -16.11 -7.52 6.06
C VAL A 101 -15.50 -6.16 5.70
N ARG A 102 -14.57 -5.63 6.51
CA ARG A 102 -13.91 -4.35 6.23
C ARG A 102 -13.14 -4.36 4.91
N LEU A 103 -12.33 -5.39 4.66
CA LEU A 103 -11.56 -5.51 3.42
C LEU A 103 -12.48 -5.65 2.20
N LEU A 104 -13.53 -6.47 2.32
CA LEU A 104 -14.52 -6.64 1.26
C LEU A 104 -15.24 -5.33 0.91
N LEU A 105 -15.42 -4.42 1.87
CA LEU A 105 -16.05 -3.11 1.64
C LEU A 105 -15.17 -2.13 0.83
N HIS A 106 -13.87 -2.36 0.67
CA HIS A 106 -13.01 -1.42 -0.06
C HIS A 106 -13.47 -1.19 -1.51
N GLY A 107 -13.85 -2.25 -2.23
CA GLY A 107 -14.35 -2.14 -3.60
C GLY A 107 -15.60 -1.23 -3.71
N PRO A 108 -16.69 -1.54 -2.98
CA PRO A 108 -17.85 -0.67 -2.89
C PRO A 108 -17.53 0.76 -2.46
N LEU A 109 -16.62 0.96 -1.50
CA LEU A 109 -16.20 2.28 -1.07
C LEU A 109 -15.55 3.07 -2.21
N TYR A 110 -14.69 2.46 -3.03
CA TYR A 110 -14.09 3.14 -4.19
C TYR A 110 -15.13 3.59 -5.21
N ALA A 111 -16.27 2.90 -5.31
CA ALA A 111 -17.35 3.22 -6.24
C ALA A 111 -18.33 4.28 -5.73
N LEU A 112 -18.31 4.67 -4.45
CA LEU A 112 -19.32 5.60 -3.90
C LEU A 112 -19.47 6.93 -4.68
N PRO A 113 -18.38 7.61 -5.11
CA PRO A 113 -18.52 8.85 -5.87
C PRO A 113 -19.21 8.66 -7.21
N SER A 114 -19.19 7.45 -7.80
CA SER A 114 -19.78 7.25 -9.12
C SER A 114 -21.30 7.34 -9.11
N ALA A 115 -21.96 7.20 -7.95
CA ALA A 115 -23.40 7.35 -7.80
C ALA A 115 -23.90 8.76 -8.17
N VAL A 116 -23.05 9.79 -8.05
CA VAL A 116 -23.40 11.18 -8.37
C VAL A 116 -22.84 11.66 -9.71
N PHE A 117 -22.01 10.85 -10.38
CA PHE A 117 -21.42 11.22 -11.67
C PHE A 117 -22.45 11.54 -12.76
N PRO A 118 -23.61 10.86 -12.87
CA PRO A 118 -24.65 11.27 -13.82
C PRO A 118 -25.08 12.73 -13.66
N ALA A 119 -25.32 13.19 -12.43
CA ALA A 119 -25.66 14.59 -12.15
C ALA A 119 -24.50 15.55 -12.48
N VAL A 120 -23.26 15.15 -12.17
CA VAL A 120 -22.05 15.92 -12.49
C VAL A 120 -21.87 16.07 -14.00
N LEU A 121 -22.10 15.00 -14.77
CA LEU A 121 -21.94 14.98 -16.23
C LEU A 121 -22.85 16.00 -16.91
N VAL A 122 -24.08 16.20 -16.41
CA VAL A 122 -25.03 17.19 -16.94
C VAL A 122 -24.55 18.62 -16.69
N VAL A 123 -24.01 18.93 -15.51
CA VAL A 123 -23.59 20.30 -15.17
C VAL A 123 -22.24 20.67 -15.79
N VAL A 124 -21.29 19.75 -15.77
CA VAL A 124 -19.91 19.98 -16.23
C VAL A 124 -19.79 19.80 -17.75
N GLY A 125 -20.64 18.94 -18.30
CA GLY A 125 -20.57 18.44 -19.67
C GLY A 125 -19.66 17.21 -19.75
N GLN A 126 -20.13 16.19 -20.47
CA GLN A 126 -19.52 14.86 -20.54
C GLN A 126 -18.03 14.88 -20.89
N ARG A 127 -17.64 15.55 -21.98
CA ARG A 127 -16.23 15.63 -22.42
C ARG A 127 -15.31 16.22 -21.34
N HIS A 128 -15.72 17.32 -20.72
CA HIS A 128 -14.90 18.01 -19.72
C HIS A 128 -14.84 17.23 -18.40
N ALA A 129 -15.96 16.64 -17.98
CA ALA A 129 -16.01 15.78 -16.79
C ALA A 129 -15.11 14.55 -16.95
N ILE A 130 -15.16 13.89 -18.11
CA ILE A 130 -14.29 12.75 -18.42
C ILE A 130 -12.81 13.15 -18.32
N LEU A 131 -12.41 14.28 -18.94
CA LEU A 131 -11.02 14.76 -18.87
C LEU A 131 -10.60 15.06 -17.42
N ALA A 132 -11.43 15.77 -16.67
CA ALA A 132 -11.15 16.10 -15.27
C ALA A 132 -11.07 14.86 -14.37
N LEU A 133 -12.03 13.94 -14.48
CA LEU A 133 -12.05 12.68 -13.71
C LEU A 133 -10.90 11.75 -14.09
N THR A 134 -10.48 11.73 -15.36
CA THR A 134 -9.33 10.94 -15.82
C THR A 134 -8.04 11.50 -15.24
N LEU A 135 -7.81 12.81 -15.38
CA LEU A 135 -6.62 13.48 -14.84
C LEU A 135 -6.56 13.35 -13.31
N ALA A 136 -7.68 13.65 -12.64
CA ALA A 136 -7.81 13.48 -11.20
C ALA A 136 -7.64 12.01 -10.78
N GLY A 137 -8.21 11.06 -11.51
CA GLY A 137 -8.10 9.64 -11.24
C GLY A 137 -6.65 9.15 -11.24
N VAL A 138 -5.89 9.49 -12.29
CA VAL A 138 -4.45 9.14 -12.41
C VAL A 138 -3.63 9.77 -11.29
N LEU A 139 -3.78 11.09 -11.08
CA LEU A 139 -3.06 11.81 -10.03
C LEU A 139 -3.41 11.28 -8.64
N GLY A 140 -4.69 11.03 -8.38
CA GLY A 140 -5.20 10.52 -7.13
C GLY A 140 -4.69 9.11 -6.83
N TRP A 141 -4.67 8.20 -7.80
CA TRP A 141 -4.10 6.87 -7.64
C TRP A 141 -2.61 6.90 -7.32
N ALA A 142 -1.84 7.66 -8.10
CA ALA A 142 -0.41 7.83 -7.88
C ALA A 142 -0.12 8.41 -6.48
N TYR A 143 -0.86 9.47 -6.12
CA TYR A 143 -0.66 10.19 -4.87
C TYR A 143 -1.10 9.37 -3.65
N ALA A 144 -2.31 8.82 -3.67
CA ALA A 144 -2.84 7.96 -2.61
C ALA A 144 -1.95 6.74 -2.35
N GLY A 145 -1.55 6.02 -3.41
CA GLY A 145 -0.68 4.84 -3.30
C GLY A 145 0.69 5.19 -2.72
N THR A 146 1.29 6.30 -3.15
CA THR A 146 2.58 6.76 -2.64
C THR A 146 2.53 7.14 -1.17
N VAL A 147 1.49 7.91 -0.79
CA VAL A 147 1.29 8.35 0.60
C VAL A 147 1.00 7.16 1.51
N ALA A 148 0.15 6.22 1.08
CA ALA A 148 -0.13 5.00 1.84
C ALA A 148 1.13 4.15 2.05
N PHE A 149 1.90 3.91 0.99
CA PHE A 149 3.16 3.17 1.07
C PHE A 149 4.15 3.84 2.04
N ALA A 150 4.34 5.14 1.91
CA ALA A 150 5.18 5.92 2.80
C ALA A 150 4.72 5.85 4.26
N ALA A 151 3.41 5.96 4.50
CA ALA A 151 2.82 5.86 5.84
C ALA A 151 3.01 4.47 6.45
N TYR A 152 2.82 3.39 5.68
CA TYR A 152 3.09 2.02 6.15
C TYR A 152 4.57 1.77 6.44
N LYS A 153 5.49 2.34 5.65
CA LYS A 153 6.93 2.27 5.94
C LYS A 153 7.30 2.99 7.23
N LEU A 154 6.71 4.17 7.49
CA LEU A 154 6.90 4.89 8.74
C LEU A 154 6.31 4.11 9.93
N LEU A 155 5.15 3.48 9.75
CA LEU A 155 4.52 2.65 10.78
C LEU A 155 5.39 1.42 11.10
N GLY A 156 5.91 0.75 10.06
CA GLY A 156 6.84 -0.38 10.22
C GLY A 156 8.19 0.00 10.88
N ALA A 157 8.59 1.27 10.78
CA ALA A 157 9.75 1.83 11.48
C ALA A 157 9.40 2.36 12.90
N ASN A 158 8.22 2.04 13.42
CA ASN A 158 7.69 2.51 14.70
C ASN A 158 7.64 4.05 14.82
N ARG A 159 7.20 4.74 13.77
CA ARG A 159 7.04 6.21 13.71
C ARG A 159 5.59 6.64 13.43
N PRO A 160 4.63 6.30 14.31
CA PRO A 160 3.20 6.55 14.08
C PRO A 160 2.86 8.04 13.94
N ARG A 161 3.53 8.94 14.66
CA ARG A 161 3.25 10.39 14.56
C ARG A 161 3.75 10.98 13.26
N ARG A 162 4.90 10.54 12.75
CA ARG A 162 5.36 10.94 11.41
C ARG A 162 4.43 10.44 10.32
N ALA A 163 3.95 9.20 10.43
CA ALA A 163 2.92 8.67 9.52
C ALA A 163 1.65 9.53 9.55
N ALA A 164 1.15 9.85 10.75
CA ALA A 164 -0.03 10.71 10.93
C ALA A 164 0.17 12.12 10.36
N ARG A 165 1.35 12.74 10.59
CA ARG A 165 1.68 14.05 10.00
C ARG A 165 1.74 14.00 8.48
N LEU A 166 2.39 12.99 7.92
CA LEU A 166 2.44 12.78 6.48
C LEU A 166 1.01 12.68 5.91
N LEU A 167 0.19 11.79 6.46
CA LEU A 167 -1.20 11.60 6.06
C LEU A 167 -2.01 12.91 6.16
N ARG A 168 -1.84 13.68 7.24
CA ARG A 168 -2.51 14.95 7.44
C ARG A 168 -2.11 16.00 6.40
N PHE A 169 -0.81 16.23 6.22
CA PHE A 169 -0.33 17.19 5.23
C PHE A 169 -0.70 16.76 3.82
N SER A 170 -0.65 15.45 3.54
CA SER A 170 -1.04 14.93 2.25
C SER A 170 -2.54 15.09 1.97
N ALA A 171 -3.39 14.86 2.97
CA ALA A 171 -4.82 15.12 2.88
C ALA A 171 -5.11 16.61 2.65
N LEU A 172 -4.45 17.51 3.39
CA LEU A 172 -4.59 18.97 3.21
C LEU A 172 -4.12 19.45 1.83
N ALA A 173 -3.08 18.83 1.26
CA ALA A 173 -2.57 19.16 -0.07
C ALA A 173 -3.44 18.61 -1.22
N ALA A 174 -4.21 17.54 -0.99
CA ALA A 174 -5.05 16.89 -2.00
C ALA A 174 -6.05 17.83 -2.71
N PRO A 175 -6.87 18.65 -2.02
CA PRO A 175 -7.77 19.60 -2.68
C PRO A 175 -7.02 20.62 -3.53
N LEU A 176 -5.86 21.09 -3.09
CA LEU A 176 -5.04 22.06 -3.83
C LEU A 176 -4.47 21.44 -5.12
N LEU A 177 -3.94 20.21 -5.04
CA LEU A 177 -3.46 19.48 -6.20
C LEU A 177 -4.59 19.21 -7.22
N GLY A 178 -5.78 18.84 -6.74
CA GLY A 178 -6.94 18.66 -7.60
C GLY A 178 -7.45 19.96 -8.20
N ALA A 179 -7.46 21.05 -7.43
CA ALA A 179 -7.81 22.37 -7.92
C ALA A 179 -6.85 22.83 -9.03
N LEU A 180 -5.54 22.64 -8.85
CA LEU A 180 -4.53 22.93 -9.88
C LEU A 180 -4.75 22.10 -11.15
N ALA A 181 -5.00 20.80 -11.01
CA ALA A 181 -5.30 19.91 -12.14
C ALA A 181 -6.57 20.35 -12.90
N GLY A 182 -7.62 20.76 -12.18
CA GLY A 182 -8.83 21.30 -12.79
C GLY A 182 -8.64 22.69 -13.41
N ALA A 183 -7.77 23.53 -12.83
CA ALA A 183 -7.48 24.87 -13.32
C ALA A 183 -6.75 24.84 -14.68
N VAL A 184 -5.88 23.84 -14.91
CA VAL A 184 -5.26 23.58 -16.22
C VAL A 184 -6.31 23.34 -17.31
N LEU A 185 -7.52 22.88 -16.94
CA LEU A 185 -8.63 22.65 -17.86
C LEU A 185 -9.56 23.89 -18.03
N GLY A 186 -9.27 25.01 -17.35
CA GLY A 186 -9.81 26.34 -17.64
C GLY A 186 -11.23 26.66 -17.13
N ARG A 187 -11.87 25.80 -16.33
CA ARG A 187 -13.24 26.03 -15.82
C ARG A 187 -13.35 25.78 -14.32
N TRP A 188 -14.05 26.66 -13.60
CA TRP A 188 -14.25 26.53 -12.15
C TRP A 188 -14.96 25.24 -11.73
N SER A 189 -15.91 24.76 -12.54
CA SER A 189 -16.57 23.48 -12.29
C SER A 189 -15.62 22.28 -12.35
N LEU A 190 -14.55 22.36 -13.15
CA LEU A 190 -13.50 21.34 -13.23
C LEU A 190 -12.53 21.43 -12.06
N VAL A 191 -12.25 22.64 -11.57
CA VAL A 191 -11.50 22.87 -10.32
C VAL A 191 -12.22 22.19 -9.15
N LEU A 192 -13.53 22.40 -9.02
CA LEU A 192 -14.34 21.78 -7.97
C LEU A 192 -14.41 20.25 -8.12
N LEU A 193 -14.61 19.75 -9.34
CA LEU A 193 -14.71 18.31 -9.61
C LEU A 193 -13.39 17.59 -9.32
N ALA A 194 -12.28 18.07 -9.87
CA ALA A 194 -10.96 17.47 -9.67
C ALA A 194 -10.47 17.63 -8.21
N GLY A 195 -10.72 18.79 -7.60
CA GLY A 195 -10.46 19.03 -6.17
C GLY A 195 -11.24 18.08 -5.27
N GLY A 196 -12.54 17.92 -5.52
CA GLY A 196 -13.41 16.99 -4.79
C GLY A 196 -12.99 15.54 -4.96
N GLN A 197 -12.67 15.12 -6.19
CA GLN A 197 -12.23 13.75 -6.49
C GLN A 197 -10.92 13.40 -5.75
N LEU A 198 -9.90 14.27 -5.81
CA LEU A 198 -8.64 14.03 -5.09
C LEU A 198 -8.81 14.07 -3.58
N THR A 199 -9.64 14.98 -3.07
CA THR A 199 -9.97 15.07 -1.65
C THR A 199 -10.61 13.77 -1.18
N TYR A 200 -11.57 13.23 -1.93
CA TYR A 200 -12.23 11.97 -1.63
C TYR A 200 -11.23 10.80 -1.59
N GLN A 201 -10.38 10.67 -2.62
CA GLN A 201 -9.41 9.59 -2.71
C GLN A 201 -8.41 9.62 -1.54
N LEU A 202 -7.91 10.79 -1.16
CA LEU A 202 -6.97 10.91 -0.05
C LEU A 202 -7.66 10.78 1.32
N ALA A 203 -8.85 11.33 1.49
CA ALA A 203 -9.65 11.11 2.70
C ALA A 203 -9.92 9.60 2.90
N GLY A 204 -10.29 8.89 1.84
CA GLY A 204 -10.50 7.46 1.91
C GLY A 204 -9.25 6.67 2.21
N THR A 205 -8.10 7.07 1.65
CA THR A 205 -6.79 6.49 1.98
C THR A 205 -6.48 6.61 3.48
N VAL A 206 -6.72 7.78 4.07
CA VAL A 206 -6.50 8.02 5.51
C VAL A 206 -7.49 7.22 6.36
N LEU A 207 -8.77 7.19 6.00
CA LEU A 207 -9.79 6.45 6.75
C LEU A 207 -9.54 4.93 6.70
N MET A 208 -9.15 4.38 5.54
CA MET A 208 -8.74 2.98 5.39
C MET A 208 -7.49 2.67 6.22
N PHE A 209 -6.48 3.55 6.20
CA PHE A 209 -5.27 3.41 7.00
C PHE A 209 -5.59 3.28 8.51
N TYR A 210 -6.53 4.09 9.00
CA TYR A 210 -6.99 4.04 10.40
C TYR A 210 -8.14 3.07 10.67
N ARG A 211 -8.52 2.24 9.70
CA ARG A 211 -9.59 1.23 9.85
C ARG A 211 -10.97 1.82 10.19
N ARG A 212 -11.29 2.95 9.56
CA ARG A 212 -12.54 3.73 9.73
C ARG A 212 -13.37 3.77 8.44
N GLU A 213 -13.42 2.64 7.74
CA GLU A 213 -14.14 2.46 6.46
C GLU A 213 -15.61 2.87 6.54
N LEU A 214 -16.25 2.57 7.68
CA LEU A 214 -17.65 2.92 7.92
C LEU A 214 -17.89 4.44 7.94
N TRP A 215 -16.91 5.24 8.36
CA TRP A 215 -17.05 6.69 8.40
C TRP A 215 -17.11 7.26 6.98
N GLN A 216 -16.36 6.67 6.04
CA GLN A 216 -16.43 7.03 4.62
C GLN A 216 -17.78 6.63 4.01
N ALA A 217 -18.27 5.43 4.32
CA ALA A 217 -19.59 4.98 3.86
C ALA A 217 -20.70 5.91 4.36
N LEU A 218 -20.71 6.21 5.66
CA LEU A 218 -21.72 7.08 6.27
C LEU A 218 -21.64 8.51 5.73
N ALA A 219 -20.44 9.06 5.53
CA ALA A 219 -20.26 10.39 4.95
C ALA A 219 -20.83 10.48 3.52
N MET A 220 -20.73 9.41 2.73
CA MET A 220 -21.21 9.35 1.35
C MET A 220 -22.66 8.87 1.21
N ALA A 221 -23.26 8.28 2.24
CA ALA A 221 -24.60 7.70 2.14
C ALA A 221 -25.66 8.70 1.61
N PRO A 222 -25.70 9.98 2.07
CA PRO A 222 -26.63 10.96 1.51
C PRO A 222 -26.40 11.24 0.02
N ALA A 223 -25.13 11.29 -0.41
CA ALA A 223 -24.77 11.50 -1.81
C ALA A 223 -25.22 10.33 -2.69
N VAL A 224 -25.06 9.09 -2.21
CA VAL A 224 -25.55 7.90 -2.92
C VAL A 224 -27.06 7.90 -3.02
N VAL A 225 -27.79 8.17 -1.93
CA VAL A 225 -29.26 8.21 -1.93
C VAL A 225 -29.77 9.28 -2.89
N ALA A 226 -29.22 10.49 -2.84
CA ALA A 226 -29.61 11.58 -3.72
C ALA A 226 -29.21 11.33 -5.18
N GLY A 227 -28.05 10.73 -5.43
CA GLY A 227 -27.60 10.33 -6.77
C GLY A 227 -28.47 9.26 -7.39
N VAL A 228 -28.90 8.27 -6.60
CA VAL A 228 -29.88 7.26 -7.04
C VAL A 228 -31.25 7.90 -7.28
N ALA A 229 -31.73 8.78 -6.40
CA ALA A 229 -32.97 9.51 -6.60
C ALA A 229 -32.96 10.33 -7.91
N TYR A 230 -31.82 10.94 -8.24
CA TYR A 230 -31.63 11.66 -9.51
C TYR A 230 -31.80 10.78 -10.75
N LEU A 231 -31.52 9.47 -10.68
CA LEU A 231 -31.78 8.56 -11.79
C LEU A 231 -33.27 8.35 -12.09
N PHE A 232 -34.15 8.69 -11.14
CA PHE A 232 -35.61 8.58 -11.28
C PHE A 232 -36.33 9.92 -11.37
N ASP A 233 -35.74 10.99 -10.81
CA ASP A 233 -36.29 12.34 -10.83
C ASP A 233 -35.19 13.39 -11.03
N ASP A 234 -35.20 14.06 -12.18
CA ASP A 234 -34.25 15.11 -12.54
C ASP A 234 -34.20 16.27 -11.53
N ARG A 235 -35.27 16.49 -10.76
CA ARG A 235 -35.35 17.54 -9.73
C ARG A 235 -34.37 17.31 -8.58
N ALA A 236 -33.96 16.06 -8.35
CA ALA A 236 -33.00 15.71 -7.29
C ALA A 236 -31.54 16.06 -7.65
N ARG A 237 -31.27 16.60 -8.85
CA ARG A 237 -29.91 16.93 -9.31
C ARG A 237 -29.15 17.82 -8.33
N ASP A 238 -29.74 18.93 -7.92
CA ASP A 238 -29.05 19.92 -7.08
C ASP A 238 -28.83 19.35 -5.67
N THR A 239 -29.79 18.58 -5.16
CA THR A 239 -29.66 17.81 -3.92
C THR A 239 -28.52 16.80 -4.00
N ALA A 240 -28.37 16.08 -5.11
CA ALA A 240 -27.28 15.12 -5.32
C ALA A 240 -25.91 15.79 -5.32
N LEU A 241 -25.77 16.93 -5.99
CA LEU A 241 -24.52 17.70 -6.03
C LEU A 241 -24.15 18.29 -4.67
N ILE A 242 -25.12 18.85 -3.94
CA ILE A 242 -24.92 19.37 -2.58
C ILE A 242 -24.54 18.23 -1.62
N ALA A 243 -25.25 17.10 -1.68
CA ALA A 243 -24.96 15.95 -0.85
C ALA A 243 -23.58 15.35 -1.15
N ALA A 244 -23.14 15.33 -2.41
CA ALA A 244 -21.79 14.94 -2.80
C ALA A 244 -20.73 15.85 -2.18
N GLY A 245 -20.86 17.17 -2.32
CA GLY A 245 -19.92 18.14 -1.75
C GLY A 245 -19.86 18.04 -0.23
N ALA A 246 -21.01 17.98 0.44
CA ALA A 246 -21.12 17.82 1.89
C ALA A 246 -20.50 16.51 2.37
N GLY A 247 -20.74 15.41 1.66
CA GLY A 247 -20.18 14.12 2.00
C GLY A 247 -18.65 14.08 1.84
N VAL A 248 -18.10 14.67 0.78
CA VAL A 248 -16.64 14.74 0.57
C VAL A 248 -15.99 15.55 1.69
N LEU A 249 -16.62 16.66 2.07
CA LEU A 249 -16.17 17.49 3.20
C LEU A 249 -16.26 16.72 4.53
N ALA A 250 -17.32 15.95 4.75
CA ALA A 250 -17.48 15.11 5.94
C ALA A 250 -16.41 14.00 6.01
N ALA A 251 -16.12 13.33 4.90
CA ALA A 251 -15.05 12.33 4.82
C ALA A 251 -13.68 12.97 5.06
N PHE A 252 -13.43 14.15 4.51
CA PHE A 252 -12.20 14.92 4.70
C PHE A 252 -11.98 15.34 6.15
N THR A 253 -13.01 15.89 6.80
CA THR A 253 -12.93 16.29 8.22
C THR A 253 -12.73 15.08 9.13
N ALA A 254 -13.42 13.97 8.87
CA ALA A 254 -13.20 12.70 9.57
C ALA A 254 -11.76 12.16 9.41
N ALA A 255 -11.21 12.24 8.20
CA ALA A 255 -9.83 11.84 7.92
C ALA A 255 -8.84 12.68 8.71
N LEU A 256 -8.98 14.01 8.70
CA LEU A 256 -8.13 14.91 9.49
C LEU A 256 -8.24 14.61 10.98
N TRP A 257 -9.45 14.41 11.50
CA TRP A 257 -9.70 14.07 12.90
C TRP A 257 -8.89 12.84 13.37
N CYS A 258 -8.82 11.80 12.54
CA CYS A 258 -8.08 10.57 12.86
C CYS A 258 -6.57 10.79 13.02
N THR A 259 -6.01 11.80 12.35
CA THR A 259 -4.55 12.08 12.37
C THR A 259 -4.09 12.84 13.63
N PHE A 260 -4.99 13.51 14.35
CA PHE A 260 -4.59 14.42 15.45
C PHE A 260 -4.17 13.70 16.75
N LYS A 261 -4.56 12.44 16.97
CA LYS A 261 -4.37 11.75 18.26
C LYS A 261 -3.20 10.75 18.31
N GLN A 262 -2.17 10.89 17.46
CA GLN A 262 -1.19 9.80 17.25
C GLN A 262 0.26 10.13 17.67
N GLY A 263 0.80 9.27 18.55
CA GLY A 263 2.24 9.10 18.86
C GLY A 263 2.87 10.08 19.88
N SER A 264 4.06 9.71 20.39
CA SER A 264 4.85 10.49 21.36
C SER A 264 5.63 11.65 20.70
N ARG A 265 6.19 12.57 21.49
CA ARG A 265 7.04 13.68 21.00
C ARG A 265 8.43 13.21 20.57
N ASP A 266 8.93 12.12 21.14
CA ASP A 266 10.33 11.70 20.98
C ASP A 266 10.53 10.65 19.88
N GLU A 267 10.12 10.97 18.65
CA GLU A 267 10.35 10.11 17.49
C GLU A 267 11.62 10.49 16.72
N LEU A 268 12.59 9.57 16.71
CA LEU A 268 13.81 9.65 15.91
C LEU A 268 13.53 9.93 14.42
N PRO A 269 14.54 10.40 13.65
CA PRO A 269 14.44 10.54 12.20
C PRO A 269 14.30 9.19 11.48
N ALA A 270 13.40 9.12 10.49
CA ALA A 270 13.26 7.99 9.58
C ALA A 270 13.42 8.51 8.15
N ARG A 271 14.19 7.78 7.33
CA ARG A 271 14.37 8.09 5.91
C ARG A 271 13.51 7.13 5.10
N LEU A 272 12.75 7.68 4.16
CA LEU A 272 12.02 6.89 3.17
C LEU A 272 12.94 6.63 1.97
N SER A 273 12.87 5.42 1.42
CA SER A 273 13.60 5.08 0.20
C SER A 273 12.98 5.79 -1.00
N ALA A 274 13.73 6.70 -1.62
CA ALA A 274 13.29 7.40 -2.83
C ALA A 274 12.98 6.43 -3.98
N ARG A 275 13.76 5.35 -4.12
CA ARG A 275 13.52 4.31 -5.13
C ARG A 275 12.20 3.56 -4.89
N GLY A 276 11.88 3.26 -3.63
CA GLY A 276 10.61 2.61 -3.27
C GLY A 276 9.41 3.51 -3.57
N LEU A 277 9.51 4.80 -3.22
CA LEU A 277 8.48 5.79 -3.52
C LEU A 277 8.27 5.95 -5.03
N ALA A 278 9.35 6.17 -5.79
CA ALA A 278 9.26 6.28 -7.25
C ALA A 278 8.65 5.02 -7.90
N GLY A 279 9.00 3.83 -7.38
CA GLY A 279 8.45 2.56 -7.84
C GLY A 279 6.93 2.46 -7.64
N VAL A 280 6.43 2.78 -6.44
CA VAL A 280 4.98 2.73 -6.16
C VAL A 280 4.21 3.82 -6.92
N THR A 281 4.79 5.02 -7.05
CA THR A 281 4.19 6.10 -7.84
C THR A 281 4.06 5.68 -9.31
N ALA A 282 5.15 5.16 -9.91
CA ALA A 282 5.13 4.69 -11.29
C ALA A 282 4.13 3.55 -11.50
N TYR A 283 4.08 2.58 -10.58
CA TYR A 283 3.11 1.49 -10.62
C TYR A 283 1.66 2.01 -10.56
N GLY A 284 1.37 2.97 -9.67
CA GLY A 284 0.05 3.60 -9.56
C GLY A 284 -0.36 4.35 -10.83
N ILE A 285 0.55 5.13 -11.41
CA ILE A 285 0.32 5.84 -12.67
C ILE A 285 0.03 4.85 -13.81
N LEU A 286 0.91 3.86 -14.00
CA LEU A 286 0.78 2.89 -15.09
C LEU A 286 -0.49 2.04 -14.97
N SER A 287 -0.86 1.65 -13.75
CA SER A 287 -2.09 0.89 -13.50
C SER A 287 -3.33 1.75 -13.76
N ALA A 288 -3.32 3.03 -13.38
CA ALA A 288 -4.40 3.96 -13.67
C ALA A 288 -4.53 4.22 -15.18
N LEU A 289 -3.40 4.41 -15.87
CA LEU A 289 -3.37 4.60 -17.33
C LEU A 289 -3.91 3.37 -18.06
N LEU A 290 -3.54 2.15 -17.66
CA LEU A 290 -4.07 0.92 -18.25
C LEU A 290 -5.60 0.83 -18.17
N LEU A 291 -6.16 1.08 -16.97
CA LEU A 291 -7.61 1.03 -16.75
C LEU A 291 -8.35 2.16 -17.47
N LEU A 292 -7.87 3.39 -17.31
CA LEU A 292 -8.56 4.56 -17.84
C LEU A 292 -8.46 4.62 -19.36
N HIS A 293 -7.31 4.25 -19.95
CA HIS A 293 -7.15 4.20 -21.40
C HIS A 293 -8.15 3.25 -22.05
N ALA A 294 -8.42 2.09 -21.44
CA ALA A 294 -9.38 1.13 -21.96
C ALA A 294 -10.82 1.64 -21.91
N ALA A 295 -11.20 2.41 -20.89
CA ALA A 295 -12.56 2.93 -20.75
C ALA A 295 -12.79 4.23 -21.53
N LEU A 296 -11.76 5.06 -21.70
CA LEU A 296 -11.87 6.44 -22.19
C LEU A 296 -12.57 6.60 -23.55
N PRO A 297 -12.31 5.76 -24.58
CA PRO A 297 -12.99 5.86 -25.88
C PRO A 297 -14.51 5.68 -25.78
N TYR A 298 -14.96 4.88 -24.82
CA TYR A 298 -16.34 4.44 -24.69
C TYR A 298 -17.20 5.37 -23.83
N LEU A 299 -16.57 6.19 -22.98
CA LEU A 299 -17.27 7.09 -22.05
C LEU A 299 -18.14 8.16 -22.73
N SER A 300 -17.94 8.43 -24.03
CA SER A 300 -18.67 9.46 -24.77
C SER A 300 -19.94 8.95 -25.50
N GLY A 301 -19.99 7.68 -25.89
CA GLY A 301 -21.08 7.16 -26.74
C GLY A 301 -21.40 5.68 -26.59
N ARG A 302 -20.67 4.93 -25.75
CA ARG A 302 -20.82 3.48 -25.52
C ARG A 302 -20.68 3.16 -24.03
N LEU A 303 -21.59 3.74 -23.23
CA LEU A 303 -21.57 3.55 -21.77
C LEU A 303 -21.79 2.08 -21.37
N ASP A 304 -22.44 1.29 -22.22
CA ASP A 304 -22.56 -0.16 -22.11
C ASP A 304 -21.20 -0.85 -22.02
N ILE A 305 -20.22 -0.43 -22.84
CA ILE A 305 -18.84 -0.94 -22.77
C ILE A 305 -18.09 -0.29 -21.60
N ALA A 306 -18.25 1.01 -21.36
CA ALA A 306 -17.50 1.70 -20.31
C ALA A 306 -17.81 1.21 -18.89
N VAL A 307 -19.06 0.81 -18.63
CA VAL A 307 -19.50 0.28 -17.32
C VAL A 307 -18.95 -1.13 -17.05
N ALA A 308 -18.38 -1.82 -18.05
CA ALA A 308 -17.77 -3.15 -17.89
C ALA A 308 -16.62 -3.21 -16.87
N VAL A 309 -16.04 -2.07 -16.46
CA VAL A 309 -15.04 -1.99 -15.39
C VAL A 309 -15.63 -2.15 -13.98
N ALA A 310 -16.94 -1.91 -13.80
CA ALA A 310 -17.58 -1.90 -12.48
C ALA A 310 -17.45 -3.22 -11.69
N PRO A 311 -17.61 -4.42 -12.29
CA PRO A 311 -17.40 -5.69 -11.60
C PRO A 311 -16.00 -5.82 -11.00
N LEU A 312 -14.98 -5.35 -11.72
CA LEU A 312 -13.60 -5.34 -11.22
C LEU A 312 -13.47 -4.43 -10.00
N ILE A 313 -13.92 -3.17 -10.10
CA ILE A 313 -13.85 -2.19 -9.00
C ILE A 313 -14.53 -2.74 -7.74
N LEU A 314 -15.74 -3.28 -7.87
CA LEU A 314 -16.51 -3.86 -6.76
C LEU A 314 -15.81 -5.09 -6.15
N SER A 315 -15.08 -5.86 -6.95
CA SER A 315 -14.34 -7.05 -6.49
C SER A 315 -12.96 -6.74 -5.88
N MET A 316 -12.44 -5.52 -5.99
CA MET A 316 -11.07 -5.19 -5.54
C MET A 316 -10.84 -5.49 -4.04
N GLY A 317 -11.85 -5.27 -3.19
CA GLY A 317 -11.76 -5.61 -1.76
C GLY A 317 -11.61 -7.12 -1.50
N PHE A 318 -12.17 -7.96 -2.38
CA PHE A 318 -11.96 -9.41 -2.33
C PHE A 318 -10.53 -9.77 -2.73
N VAL A 319 -10.00 -9.16 -3.80
CA VAL A 319 -8.62 -9.37 -4.25
C VAL A 319 -7.62 -9.01 -3.14
N GLU A 320 -7.81 -7.87 -2.48
CA GLU A 320 -7.00 -7.43 -1.35
C GLU A 320 -7.07 -8.42 -0.19
N TRP A 321 -8.26 -8.88 0.17
CA TRP A 321 -8.46 -9.89 1.21
C TRP A 321 -7.72 -11.20 0.92
N ARG A 322 -7.73 -11.67 -0.34
CA ARG A 322 -6.97 -12.87 -0.73
C ARG A 322 -5.47 -12.64 -0.68
N ALA A 323 -5.00 -11.47 -1.13
CA ALA A 323 -3.59 -11.11 -1.09
C ALA A 323 -3.05 -11.03 0.35
N GLU A 324 -3.81 -10.45 1.29
CA GLU A 324 -3.42 -10.41 2.71
C GLU A 324 -3.32 -11.82 3.33
N ARG A 325 -4.27 -12.70 3.01
CA ARG A 325 -4.29 -14.09 3.52
C ARG A 325 -3.16 -14.95 2.94
N PHE A 326 -2.65 -14.62 1.75
CA PHE A 326 -1.61 -15.40 1.10
C PHE A 326 -0.35 -15.53 1.96
N ARG A 327 0.03 -14.48 2.71
CA ARG A 327 1.22 -14.54 3.59
C ARG A 327 1.05 -15.59 4.69
N ALA A 328 -0.13 -15.63 5.33
CA ALA A 328 -0.43 -16.62 6.36
C ALA A 328 -0.45 -18.04 5.78
N LEU A 329 -0.99 -18.21 4.57
CA LEU A 329 -0.96 -19.48 3.84
C LEU A 329 0.48 -19.93 3.56
N ALA A 330 1.32 -19.04 3.02
CA ALA A 330 2.70 -19.37 2.70
C ALA A 330 3.51 -19.74 3.95
N VAL A 331 3.34 -19.03 5.07
CA VAL A 331 3.94 -19.38 6.37
C VAL A 331 3.39 -20.69 6.92
N GLY A 332 2.11 -21.00 6.71
CA GLY A 332 1.55 -22.31 7.05
C GLY A 332 2.23 -23.44 6.28
N LEU A 333 2.44 -23.25 4.97
CA LEU A 333 3.10 -24.22 4.11
C LEU A 333 4.57 -24.45 4.49
N THR A 334 5.29 -23.45 5.00
CA THR A 334 6.68 -23.66 5.47
C THR A 334 6.75 -24.54 6.73
N ARG A 335 5.68 -24.59 7.53
CA ARG A 335 5.61 -25.44 8.73
C ARG A 335 5.21 -26.88 8.43
N THR A 336 4.46 -27.11 7.35
CA THR A 336 3.96 -28.44 6.99
C THR A 336 4.80 -29.15 5.94
N SER A 337 5.50 -28.41 5.08
CA SER A 337 6.28 -28.98 3.98
C SER A 337 7.63 -29.51 4.48
N ARG A 338 7.91 -30.80 4.20
CA ARG A 338 9.17 -31.46 4.59
C ARG A 338 10.27 -31.32 3.55
N ARG A 339 9.93 -31.07 2.28
CA ARG A 339 10.87 -30.91 1.16
C ARG A 339 10.61 -29.60 0.40
N PRO A 340 11.65 -28.99 -0.20
CA PRO A 340 11.48 -27.79 -1.02
C PRO A 340 10.56 -28.00 -2.23
N ALA A 341 10.62 -29.15 -2.89
CA ALA A 341 9.78 -29.47 -4.05
C ALA A 341 8.28 -29.49 -3.68
N ASP A 342 7.93 -30.14 -2.57
CA ASP A 342 6.56 -30.19 -2.06
C ASP A 342 6.05 -28.78 -1.74
N PHE A 343 6.89 -27.93 -1.16
CA PHE A 343 6.54 -26.53 -0.89
C PHE A 343 6.24 -25.75 -2.18
N GLU A 344 7.10 -25.88 -3.20
CA GLU A 344 6.92 -25.20 -4.48
C GLU A 344 5.63 -25.65 -5.20
N GLU A 345 5.33 -26.95 -5.18
CA GLU A 345 4.13 -27.51 -5.79
C GLU A 345 2.85 -27.00 -5.10
N HIS A 346 2.79 -27.10 -3.76
CA HIS A 346 1.64 -26.60 -2.99
C HIS A 346 1.45 -25.10 -3.15
N LEU A 347 2.54 -24.34 -3.17
CA LEU A 347 2.50 -22.88 -3.31
C LEU A 347 2.04 -22.47 -4.71
N THR A 348 2.50 -23.16 -5.75
CA THR A 348 2.06 -22.91 -7.14
C THR A 348 0.58 -23.23 -7.32
N ARG A 349 0.11 -24.36 -6.78
CA ARG A 349 -1.32 -24.70 -6.76
C ARG A 349 -2.16 -23.68 -6.00
N ALA A 350 -1.69 -23.23 -4.84
CA ALA A 350 -2.36 -22.20 -4.07
C ALA A 350 -2.47 -20.90 -4.87
N ILE A 351 -1.38 -20.41 -5.47
CA ILE A 351 -1.42 -19.20 -6.31
C ILE A 351 -2.40 -19.36 -7.48
N GLY A 352 -2.39 -20.51 -8.17
CA GLY A 352 -3.34 -20.80 -9.25
C GLY A 352 -4.80 -20.74 -8.79
N LEU A 353 -5.11 -21.37 -7.65
CA LEU A 353 -6.45 -21.33 -7.07
C LEU A 353 -6.85 -19.91 -6.67
N GLU A 354 -5.94 -19.13 -6.07
CA GLU A 354 -6.21 -17.76 -5.67
C GLU A 354 -6.49 -16.84 -6.87
N ILE A 355 -5.77 -17.02 -7.97
CA ILE A 355 -6.02 -16.31 -9.23
C ILE A 355 -7.42 -16.65 -9.76
N LEU A 356 -7.79 -17.94 -9.78
CA LEU A 356 -9.12 -18.37 -10.23
C LEU A 356 -10.22 -17.78 -9.34
N LEU A 357 -10.04 -17.77 -8.02
CA LEU A 357 -10.99 -17.14 -7.10
C LEU A 357 -11.11 -15.63 -7.32
N CYS A 358 -9.99 -14.94 -7.52
CA CYS A 358 -9.95 -13.50 -7.83
C CYS A 358 -10.55 -13.16 -9.20
N ALA A 359 -10.60 -14.10 -10.14
CA ALA A 359 -11.31 -13.95 -11.41
C ALA A 359 -12.81 -14.31 -11.29
N ALA A 360 -13.16 -15.30 -10.46
CA ALA A 360 -14.54 -15.79 -10.34
C ALA A 360 -15.51 -14.73 -9.78
N VAL A 361 -15.08 -13.94 -8.79
CA VAL A 361 -15.92 -12.89 -8.19
C VAL A 361 -16.30 -11.79 -9.20
N PRO A 362 -15.35 -11.12 -9.90
CA PRO A 362 -15.71 -10.17 -10.94
C PRO A 362 -16.44 -10.83 -12.11
N ALA A 363 -16.23 -12.13 -12.40
CA ALA A 363 -17.00 -12.84 -13.43
C ALA A 363 -18.48 -12.96 -13.04
N GLY A 364 -18.78 -13.36 -11.80
CA GLY A 364 -20.16 -13.41 -11.30
C GLY A 364 -20.84 -12.04 -11.32
N LEU A 365 -20.15 -11.00 -10.85
CA LEU A 365 -20.64 -9.61 -10.93
C LEU A 365 -20.81 -9.14 -12.38
N GLY A 366 -19.93 -9.56 -13.28
CA GLY A 366 -20.01 -9.30 -14.72
C GLY A 366 -21.22 -9.94 -15.36
N VAL A 367 -21.57 -11.18 -15.01
CA VAL A 367 -22.81 -11.83 -15.48
C VAL A 367 -24.04 -11.07 -15.02
N VAL A 368 -24.09 -10.64 -13.76
CA VAL A 368 -25.20 -9.82 -13.24
C VAL A 368 -25.30 -8.49 -14.00
N LEU A 369 -24.17 -7.84 -14.26
CA LEU A 369 -24.13 -6.60 -15.05
C LEU A 369 -24.65 -6.82 -16.48
N LEU A 370 -24.15 -7.84 -17.17
CA LEU A 370 -24.54 -8.16 -18.55
C LEU A 370 -26.05 -8.47 -18.64
N ALA A 371 -26.58 -9.23 -17.67
CA ALA A 371 -28.00 -9.52 -17.57
C ALA A 371 -28.83 -8.25 -17.31
N GLY A 372 -28.38 -7.39 -16.40
CA GLY A 372 -29.02 -6.11 -16.09
C GLY A 372 -29.05 -5.14 -17.27
N LEU A 373 -27.96 -5.09 -18.05
CA LEU A 373 -27.88 -4.31 -19.29
C LEU A 373 -28.64 -4.94 -20.46
N ARG A 374 -29.07 -6.21 -20.34
CA ARG A 374 -29.57 -7.03 -21.45
C ARG A 374 -28.62 -6.97 -22.65
N ALA A 375 -27.32 -7.04 -22.37
CA ALA A 375 -26.28 -6.83 -23.36
C ALA A 375 -26.32 -7.94 -24.42
N THR A 376 -26.31 -7.55 -25.70
CA THR A 376 -26.24 -8.46 -26.85
C THR A 376 -24.98 -8.23 -27.70
N ASP A 377 -24.30 -7.10 -27.52
CA ASP A 377 -23.10 -6.77 -28.28
C ASP A 377 -21.88 -7.56 -27.77
N PRO A 378 -21.23 -8.37 -28.63
CA PRO A 378 -20.00 -9.09 -28.31
C PRO A 378 -18.90 -8.24 -27.66
N ALA A 379 -18.78 -6.96 -28.03
CA ALA A 379 -17.74 -6.08 -27.48
C ALA A 379 -17.89 -5.87 -25.97
N VAL A 380 -19.12 -5.84 -25.45
CA VAL A 380 -19.40 -5.71 -24.01
C VAL A 380 -18.96 -6.97 -23.27
N PHE A 381 -19.27 -8.16 -23.82
CA PHE A 381 -18.86 -9.44 -23.23
C PHE A 381 -17.32 -9.55 -23.17
N VAL A 382 -16.64 -9.19 -24.26
CA VAL A 382 -15.17 -9.22 -24.32
C VAL A 382 -14.56 -8.22 -23.35
N MET A 383 -15.13 -7.01 -23.22
CA MET A 383 -14.63 -6.04 -22.25
C MET A 383 -14.81 -6.52 -20.80
N VAL A 384 -15.94 -7.15 -20.47
CA VAL A 384 -16.14 -7.76 -19.14
C VAL A 384 -15.09 -8.86 -18.90
N LEU A 385 -14.83 -9.72 -19.90
CA LEU A 385 -13.79 -10.75 -19.81
C LEU A 385 -12.40 -10.16 -19.56
N ALA A 386 -12.03 -9.06 -20.24
CA ALA A 386 -10.77 -8.37 -20.00
C ALA A 386 -10.63 -7.94 -18.53
N HIS A 387 -11.67 -7.36 -17.95
CA HIS A 387 -11.68 -6.94 -16.55
C HIS A 387 -11.68 -8.11 -15.56
N VAL A 388 -12.30 -9.24 -15.91
CA VAL A 388 -12.21 -10.50 -15.14
C VAL A 388 -10.77 -11.00 -15.07
N LEU A 389 -10.07 -11.06 -16.21
CA LEU A 389 -8.66 -11.44 -16.27
C LEU A 389 -7.78 -10.46 -15.47
N LEU A 390 -8.11 -9.18 -15.51
CA LEU A 390 -7.41 -8.14 -14.78
C LEU A 390 -7.54 -8.30 -13.26
N GLY A 391 -8.66 -8.85 -12.75
CA GLY A 391 -8.81 -9.22 -11.34
C GLY A 391 -7.76 -10.24 -10.89
N GLY A 392 -7.52 -11.27 -11.71
CA GLY A 392 -6.44 -12.24 -11.50
C GLY A 392 -5.05 -11.61 -11.61
N ALA A 393 -4.84 -10.73 -12.59
CA ALA A 393 -3.57 -10.02 -12.77
C ALA A 393 -3.26 -9.10 -11.57
N TYR A 394 -4.24 -8.38 -11.03
CA TYR A 394 -4.04 -7.53 -9.86
C TYR A 394 -3.73 -8.33 -8.60
N TYR A 395 -4.29 -9.54 -8.43
CA TYR A 395 -3.85 -10.42 -7.35
C TYR A 395 -2.34 -10.70 -7.41
N VAL A 396 -1.84 -11.11 -8.58
CA VAL A 396 -0.41 -11.35 -8.79
C VAL A 396 0.40 -10.07 -8.61
N ALA A 397 -0.14 -8.92 -9.03
CA ALA A 397 0.48 -7.62 -8.84
C ALA A 397 0.63 -7.26 -7.36
N PHE A 398 -0.39 -7.52 -6.52
CA PHE A 398 -0.31 -7.33 -5.07
C PHE A 398 0.77 -8.20 -4.44
N LEU A 399 0.92 -9.46 -4.88
CA LEU A 399 2.00 -10.32 -4.39
C LEU A 399 3.38 -9.75 -4.76
N LEU A 400 3.57 -9.33 -6.01
CA LEU A 400 4.82 -8.70 -6.47
C LEU A 400 5.12 -7.38 -5.76
N ALA A 401 4.09 -6.57 -5.48
CA ALA A 401 4.20 -5.33 -4.73
C ALA A 401 4.58 -5.59 -3.26
N GLY A 402 4.04 -6.67 -2.68
CA GLY A 402 4.43 -7.16 -1.35
C GLY A 402 5.91 -7.56 -1.26
N PHE A 403 6.50 -8.05 -2.36
CA PHE A 403 7.94 -8.29 -2.49
C PHE A 403 8.75 -7.05 -2.93
N GLU A 404 8.12 -5.88 -3.01
CA GLU A 404 8.71 -4.60 -3.44
C GLU A 404 9.40 -4.65 -4.81
N ARG A 405 8.98 -5.57 -5.69
CA ARG A 405 9.53 -5.73 -7.05
C ARG A 405 8.89 -4.77 -8.05
N PHE A 406 8.79 -3.49 -7.68
CA PHE A 406 8.15 -2.44 -8.48
C PHE A 406 8.76 -2.29 -9.88
N GLY A 407 10.07 -2.48 -10.04
CA GLY A 407 10.70 -2.42 -11.37
C GLY A 407 10.13 -3.42 -12.36
N ARG A 408 9.86 -4.66 -11.92
CA ARG A 408 9.26 -5.71 -12.78
C ARG A 408 7.78 -5.45 -13.05
N LEU A 409 7.06 -4.96 -12.03
CA LEU A 409 5.67 -4.54 -12.18
C LEU A 409 5.53 -3.46 -13.24
N CYS A 410 6.31 -2.39 -13.12
CA CYS A 410 6.29 -1.27 -14.06
C CYS A 410 6.70 -1.72 -15.46
N ALA A 411 7.77 -2.52 -15.60
CA ALA A 411 8.20 -3.03 -16.90
C ALA A 411 7.11 -3.88 -17.59
N SER A 412 6.41 -4.73 -16.84
CA SER A 412 5.32 -5.57 -17.37
C SER A 412 4.11 -4.73 -17.81
N LEU A 413 3.74 -3.73 -17.01
CA LEU A 413 2.67 -2.78 -17.35
C LEU A 413 3.00 -1.95 -18.60
N ILE A 414 4.23 -1.45 -18.70
CA ILE A 414 4.70 -0.72 -19.89
C ILE A 414 4.66 -1.63 -21.11
N ALA A 415 5.14 -2.87 -21.01
CA ALA A 415 5.10 -3.82 -22.11
C ALA A 415 3.67 -4.09 -22.60
N ALA A 416 2.72 -4.28 -21.67
CA ALA A 416 1.31 -4.49 -22.02
C ALA A 416 0.67 -3.25 -22.67
N LEU A 417 0.96 -2.05 -22.15
CA LEU A 417 0.50 -0.78 -22.74
C LEU A 417 1.06 -0.57 -24.15
N VAL A 418 2.37 -0.77 -24.34
CA VAL A 418 3.02 -0.64 -25.64
C VAL A 418 2.48 -1.66 -26.63
N LEU A 419 2.23 -2.90 -26.20
CA LEU A 419 1.63 -3.93 -27.05
C LEU A 419 0.23 -3.53 -27.53
N HIS A 420 -0.61 -3.03 -26.62
CA HIS A 420 -1.96 -2.58 -26.97
C HIS A 420 -1.93 -1.38 -27.94
N LEU A 421 -1.20 -0.32 -27.57
CA LEU A 421 -1.11 0.91 -28.36
C LEU A 421 -0.47 0.65 -29.73
N GLY A 422 0.56 -0.20 -29.78
CA GLY A 422 1.21 -0.62 -31.02
C GLY A 422 0.25 -1.38 -31.93
N ALA A 423 -0.53 -2.32 -31.39
CA ALA A 423 -1.52 -3.06 -32.16
C ALA A 423 -2.62 -2.15 -32.73
N VAL A 424 -3.15 -1.23 -31.90
CA VAL A 424 -4.15 -0.23 -32.33
C VAL A 424 -3.56 0.68 -33.42
N PHE A 425 -2.31 1.14 -33.25
CA PHE A 425 -1.63 1.98 -34.24
C PHE A 425 -1.46 1.27 -35.59
N LEU A 426 -1.05 0.00 -35.59
CA LEU A 426 -0.86 -0.80 -36.81
C LEU A 426 -2.18 -1.06 -37.56
N LEU A 427 -3.29 -1.21 -36.84
CA LEU A 427 -4.62 -1.46 -37.41
C LEU A 427 -5.32 -0.18 -37.91
N GLY A 428 -4.78 1.01 -37.59
CA GLY A 428 -5.24 2.29 -38.12
C GLY A 428 -6.69 2.66 -37.75
N ARG A 429 -7.38 3.38 -38.64
CA ARG A 429 -8.76 3.88 -38.41
C ARG A 429 -9.86 2.81 -38.50
N SER A 430 -9.52 1.56 -38.81
CA SER A 430 -10.45 0.44 -38.99
C SER A 430 -10.79 -0.32 -37.71
N VAL A 431 -10.36 0.17 -36.54
CA VAL A 431 -10.60 -0.53 -35.28
C VAL A 431 -12.07 -0.38 -34.87
N THR A 432 -12.81 -1.47 -35.01
CA THR A 432 -14.17 -1.59 -34.44
C THR A 432 -14.10 -1.74 -32.92
N PRO A 433 -15.16 -1.40 -32.17
CA PRO A 433 -15.21 -1.64 -30.72
C PRO A 433 -14.85 -3.07 -30.34
N LEU A 434 -15.33 -4.07 -31.09
CA LEU A 434 -14.99 -5.47 -30.85
C LEU A 434 -13.50 -5.75 -31.04
N THR A 435 -12.88 -5.20 -32.10
CA THR A 435 -11.45 -5.38 -32.34
C THR A 435 -10.62 -4.77 -31.20
N ASP A 436 -10.97 -3.55 -30.76
CA ASP A 436 -10.28 -2.87 -29.66
C ASP A 436 -10.38 -3.66 -28.34
N THR A 437 -11.58 -4.13 -27.97
CA THR A 437 -11.76 -4.91 -26.74
C THR A 437 -11.05 -6.26 -26.78
N VAL A 438 -10.97 -6.90 -27.95
CA VAL A 438 -10.18 -8.13 -28.15
C VAL A 438 -8.68 -7.85 -27.98
N LEU A 439 -8.16 -6.78 -28.58
CA LEU A 439 -6.76 -6.38 -28.41
C LEU A 439 -6.43 -6.05 -26.96
N PHE A 440 -7.33 -5.33 -26.27
CA PHE A 440 -7.17 -5.04 -24.85
C PHE A 440 -7.14 -6.32 -24.02
N THR A 441 -8.04 -7.26 -24.29
CA THR A 441 -8.06 -8.58 -23.63
C THR A 441 -6.74 -9.33 -23.84
N GLY A 442 -6.21 -9.33 -25.07
CA GLY A 442 -4.91 -9.93 -25.38
C GLY A 442 -3.76 -9.30 -24.58
N SER A 443 -3.75 -7.98 -24.46
CA SER A 443 -2.75 -7.26 -23.65
C SER A 443 -2.88 -7.54 -22.15
N VAL A 444 -4.10 -7.67 -21.62
CA VAL A 444 -4.33 -8.08 -20.22
C VAL A 444 -3.88 -9.51 -19.97
N PHE A 445 -4.12 -10.42 -20.91
CA PHE A 445 -3.62 -11.80 -20.82
C PHE A 445 -2.08 -11.85 -20.83
N ALA A 446 -1.45 -11.09 -21.72
CA ALA A 446 0.01 -10.95 -21.75
C ALA A 446 0.53 -10.35 -20.43
N LEU A 447 -0.15 -9.35 -19.87
CA LEU A 447 0.20 -8.76 -18.58
C LEU A 447 0.16 -9.79 -17.44
N LEU A 448 -0.90 -10.60 -17.37
CA LEU A 448 -1.01 -11.68 -16.38
C LEU A 448 0.15 -12.67 -16.52
N ALA A 449 0.49 -13.09 -17.74
CA ALA A 449 1.62 -13.97 -18.02
C ALA A 449 2.96 -13.35 -17.57
N LEU A 450 3.18 -12.06 -17.89
CA LEU A 450 4.39 -11.33 -17.47
C LEU A 450 4.49 -11.21 -15.94
N PHE A 451 3.38 -10.95 -15.25
CA PHE A 451 3.35 -10.93 -13.78
C PHE A 451 3.67 -12.31 -13.19
N LEU A 452 3.13 -13.40 -13.75
CA LEU A 452 3.44 -14.76 -13.31
C LEU A 452 4.92 -15.11 -13.51
N LEU A 453 5.49 -14.76 -14.66
CA LEU A 453 6.93 -14.92 -14.93
C LEU A 453 7.78 -14.10 -13.96
N GLY A 454 7.35 -12.87 -13.65
CA GLY A 454 8.02 -12.02 -12.66
C GLY A 454 7.96 -12.57 -11.24
N LEU A 455 6.85 -13.25 -10.89
CA LEU A 455 6.56 -13.79 -9.57
C LEU A 455 7.34 -15.08 -9.29
N ALA A 456 7.45 -15.99 -10.28
CA ALA A 456 8.08 -17.30 -10.16
C ALA A 456 9.43 -17.32 -9.40
N PRO A 457 10.43 -16.47 -9.72
CA PRO A 457 11.72 -16.48 -9.02
C PRO A 457 11.67 -15.86 -7.61
N SER A 458 10.60 -15.13 -7.26
CA SER A 458 10.42 -14.50 -5.94
C SER A 458 9.85 -15.51 -4.95
N VAL A 459 8.83 -16.23 -5.39
CA VAL A 459 8.02 -17.14 -4.58
C VAL A 459 8.76 -18.43 -4.23
N ARG A 460 9.70 -18.88 -5.08
CA ARG A 460 10.53 -20.07 -4.82
C ARG A 460 11.61 -19.86 -3.75
N GLN A 461 11.85 -18.63 -3.31
CA GLN A 461 12.90 -18.34 -2.33
C GLN A 461 12.35 -18.35 -0.91
N VAL A 462 12.54 -19.46 -0.19
CA VAL A 462 12.09 -19.71 1.20
C VAL A 462 12.45 -18.58 2.17
N ARG A 463 13.55 -17.85 1.93
CA ARG A 463 13.99 -16.69 2.74
C ARG A 463 12.96 -15.58 2.89
N HIS A 464 11.96 -15.48 2.01
CA HIS A 464 10.92 -14.45 2.11
C HIS A 464 9.79 -14.80 3.10
N TYR A 465 9.80 -16.02 3.64
CA TYR A 465 8.73 -16.55 4.49
C TYR A 465 9.24 -17.02 5.88
N ARG A 466 10.51 -16.77 6.19
CA ARG A 466 11.09 -16.86 7.53
C ARG A 466 11.11 -15.47 8.15
#